data_AF-A0A7V3RMH6-F1
#
_entry.id   AF-A0A7V3RMH6-F1
#
_cell.length_a   1.000
_cell.length_b   1.000
_cell.length_c   1.000
_cell.angle_alpha   90.00
_cell.angle_beta   90.00
_cell.angle_gamma   90.00
#
_symmetry.space_group_name_H-M   'P 1'
#
loop_
_entity.id
_entity.type
_entity.pdbx_description
1 polymer ?
#
loop_
_entity_poly.entity_id
_entity_poly.type
_entity_poly.pdbx_seq_one_letter_code
_entity_poly.pdbx_strand_id
1 'polypeptide(L)'
;PNEWEARVASQPEVERTETYLFGFGYWHKPTGGSEVCIVVGSHLGEQALGALADLTPDMRARLTEPGAVVVDAAELDRLGIHGVGDTAEVFGHRVFVVGLLHGFKSVGGPYVFCSLRTARMILPLFQEKPHDTMYLLARCRNPAAAPELIERLRQYTDLSAFTRSEFSRRTQWYWLTQTNAGIGMGCTAALALLVGLVVTSQTLYAATAASMREYAVLRALGISRWRMGTMVLAQSFWVGLFGIAVAMPVIFALGSAANFAGARVLLPLWLFAGGNVLTMVMALASGLAALRSLRLVEPIMLLR
;
A
#
# COMPACT_ATOMS: atom_id res chain seq x y z
N PRO A 1 7.76 0.12 -30.81
CA PRO A 1 7.71 -0.97 -29.79
C PRO A 1 8.74 -2.07 -30.06
N ASN A 2 8.72 -2.69 -31.25
CA ASN A 2 9.78 -3.63 -31.66
C ASN A 2 11.17 -2.97 -31.69
N GLU A 3 11.25 -1.68 -32.05
CA GLU A 3 12.50 -0.90 -31.97
C GLU A 3 13.01 -0.76 -30.53
N TRP A 4 12.10 -0.56 -29.56
CA TRP A 4 12.45 -0.44 -28.14
C TRP A 4 12.84 -1.78 -27.55
N GLU A 5 12.11 -2.83 -27.89
CA GLU A 5 12.44 -4.20 -27.52
C GLU A 5 13.82 -4.59 -28.07
N ALA A 6 14.07 -4.38 -29.36
CA ALA A 6 15.37 -4.62 -29.97
C ALA A 6 16.49 -3.80 -29.31
N ARG A 7 16.22 -2.53 -28.96
CA ARG A 7 17.18 -1.65 -28.28
C ARG A 7 17.55 -2.12 -26.87
N VAL A 8 16.58 -2.63 -26.12
CA VAL A 8 16.84 -3.16 -24.77
C VAL A 8 17.47 -4.54 -24.86
N ALA A 9 16.99 -5.39 -25.77
CA ALA A 9 17.55 -6.73 -25.99
C ALA A 9 18.98 -6.70 -26.56
N SER A 10 19.39 -5.63 -27.25
CA SER A 10 20.76 -5.48 -27.76
C SER A 10 21.78 -5.07 -26.70
N GLN A 11 21.35 -4.75 -25.47
CA GLN A 11 22.26 -4.43 -24.38
C GLN A 11 22.98 -5.70 -23.89
N PRO A 12 24.31 -5.69 -23.73
CA PRO A 12 25.07 -6.89 -23.39
C PRO A 12 24.69 -7.47 -22.01
N GLU A 13 24.23 -6.62 -21.10
CA GLU A 13 23.82 -6.99 -19.75
C GLU A 13 22.44 -7.69 -19.74
N VAL A 14 21.63 -7.53 -20.80
CA VAL A 14 20.28 -8.07 -20.89
C VAL A 14 20.33 -9.51 -21.38
N GLU A 15 19.66 -10.38 -20.64
CA GLU A 15 19.47 -11.80 -20.97
C GLU A 15 18.29 -11.98 -21.92
N ARG A 16 17.17 -11.32 -21.60
CA ARG A 16 15.92 -11.40 -22.36
C ARG A 16 14.98 -10.26 -22.03
N THR A 17 14.06 -10.00 -22.94
CA THR A 17 12.97 -9.02 -22.81
C THR A 17 11.63 -9.68 -23.04
N GLU A 18 10.58 -9.15 -22.41
CA GLU A 18 9.21 -9.61 -22.60
C GLU A 18 8.23 -8.44 -22.58
N THR A 19 7.24 -8.50 -23.46
CA THR A 19 6.13 -7.54 -23.47
C THR A 19 5.21 -7.79 -22.27
N TYR A 20 4.77 -6.72 -21.62
CA TYR A 20 3.79 -6.75 -20.54
C TYR A 20 2.73 -5.68 -20.77
N LEU A 21 1.50 -6.13 -20.98
CA LEU A 21 0.36 -5.26 -21.25
C LEU A 21 -0.41 -5.04 -19.96
N PHE A 22 -0.72 -3.79 -19.69
CA PHE A 22 -1.50 -3.36 -18.55
C PHE A 22 -2.51 -2.33 -19.05
N GLY A 23 -3.77 -2.45 -18.64
CA GLY A 23 -4.80 -1.52 -19.07
C GLY A 23 -6.02 -1.63 -18.18
N PHE A 24 -6.79 -0.55 -18.12
CA PHE A 24 -8.10 -0.56 -17.46
C PHE A 24 -9.16 -0.98 -18.48
N GLY A 25 -10.14 -1.76 -18.02
CA GLY A 25 -11.31 -2.09 -18.81
C GLY A 25 -12.60 -2.15 -18.02
N TYR A 26 -13.73 -2.17 -18.73
CA TYR A 26 -15.04 -2.32 -18.12
C TYR A 26 -15.49 -3.77 -18.27
N TRP A 27 -15.64 -4.45 -17.14
CA TRP A 27 -16.20 -5.78 -17.03
C TRP A 27 -17.71 -5.68 -16.90
N HIS A 28 -18.45 -6.12 -17.91
CA HIS A 28 -19.89 -6.22 -17.87
C HIS A 28 -20.30 -7.53 -17.21
N LYS A 29 -21.01 -7.42 -16.08
CA LYS A 29 -21.42 -8.56 -15.27
C LYS A 29 -22.57 -9.30 -15.97
N PRO A 30 -22.59 -10.63 -15.98
CA PRO A 30 -23.73 -11.41 -16.49
C PRO A 30 -25.05 -11.06 -15.79
N THR A 31 -24.97 -10.68 -14.51
CA THR A 31 -26.10 -10.27 -13.66
C THR A 31 -26.59 -8.84 -13.93
N GLY A 32 -25.95 -8.11 -14.85
CA GLY A 32 -26.20 -6.69 -15.10
C GLY A 32 -25.26 -5.77 -14.33
N GLY A 33 -24.98 -4.61 -14.92
CA GLY A 33 -24.02 -3.62 -14.41
C GLY A 33 -22.59 -3.83 -14.90
N SER A 34 -21.71 -2.92 -14.51
CA SER A 34 -20.30 -2.91 -14.95
C SER A 34 -19.38 -2.67 -13.77
N GLU A 35 -18.19 -3.29 -13.81
CA GLU A 35 -17.10 -3.06 -12.88
C GLU A 35 -15.87 -2.57 -13.64
N VAL A 36 -15.12 -1.63 -13.08
CA VAL A 36 -13.78 -1.33 -13.61
C VAL A 36 -12.84 -2.48 -13.21
N CYS A 37 -12.19 -3.08 -14.20
CA CYS A 37 -11.20 -4.13 -14.03
C CYS A 37 -9.84 -3.70 -14.60
N ILE A 38 -8.80 -4.41 -14.20
CA ILE A 38 -7.43 -4.19 -14.68
C ILE A 38 -7.01 -5.42 -15.48
N VAL A 39 -6.91 -5.25 -16.79
CA VAL A 39 -6.46 -6.30 -17.71
C VAL A 39 -4.94 -6.35 -17.73
N VAL A 40 -4.40 -7.54 -17.51
CA VAL A 40 -2.97 -7.81 -17.54
C VAL A 40 -2.68 -8.90 -18.57
N GLY A 41 -1.94 -8.54 -19.62
CA GLY A 41 -1.49 -9.44 -20.67
C GLY A 41 -0.01 -9.78 -20.50
N SER A 42 0.32 -11.07 -20.47
CA SER A 42 1.71 -11.53 -20.34
C SER A 42 1.99 -12.80 -21.14
N HIS A 43 3.26 -13.15 -21.27
CA HIS A 43 3.67 -14.45 -21.80
C HIS A 43 3.28 -15.57 -20.81
N LEU A 44 2.80 -16.69 -21.35
CA LEU A 44 2.26 -17.80 -20.55
C LEU A 44 3.31 -18.85 -20.14
N GLY A 45 4.56 -18.70 -20.57
CA GLY A 45 5.63 -19.66 -20.23
C GLY A 45 5.91 -19.70 -18.72
N GLU A 46 6.29 -20.86 -18.19
CA GLU A 46 6.63 -21.02 -16.76
C GLU A 46 7.73 -20.04 -16.34
N GLN A 47 8.72 -19.89 -17.21
CA GLN A 47 9.80 -18.97 -17.00
C GLN A 47 9.48 -17.56 -17.48
N ALA A 48 8.25 -17.16 -17.82
CA ALA A 48 8.01 -15.78 -18.27
C ALA A 48 8.36 -14.75 -17.18
N LEU A 49 8.92 -13.60 -17.56
CA LEU A 49 9.23 -12.48 -16.65
C LEU A 49 7.99 -11.93 -15.97
N GLY A 50 6.86 -11.92 -16.69
CA GLY A 50 5.56 -11.54 -16.17
C GLY A 50 4.74 -12.71 -15.61
N ALA A 51 5.32 -13.92 -15.50
CA ALA A 51 4.58 -15.10 -15.06
C ALA A 51 4.00 -14.90 -13.65
N LEU A 52 2.73 -15.25 -13.50
CA LEU A 52 2.10 -15.38 -12.21
C LEU A 52 2.52 -16.74 -11.61
N ALA A 53 2.96 -16.72 -10.35
CA ALA A 53 3.46 -17.92 -9.67
C ALA A 53 2.41 -19.02 -9.55
N ASP A 54 1.13 -18.66 -9.46
CA ASP A 54 0.02 -19.57 -9.19
C ASP A 54 -0.62 -20.17 -10.46
N LEU A 55 -0.08 -19.86 -11.65
CA LEU A 55 -0.58 -20.43 -12.90
C LEU A 55 -0.15 -21.89 -13.06
N THR A 56 -1.11 -22.81 -12.93
CA THR A 56 -0.91 -24.24 -13.20
C THR A 56 -0.64 -24.50 -14.69
N PRO A 57 -0.02 -25.64 -15.05
CA PRO A 57 0.19 -26.01 -16.45
C PRO A 57 -1.12 -26.07 -17.27
N ASP A 58 -2.21 -26.54 -16.66
CA ASP A 58 -3.54 -26.57 -17.29
C ASP A 58 -4.06 -25.16 -17.57
N MET A 59 -3.99 -24.26 -16.59
CA MET A 59 -4.39 -22.86 -16.77
C MET A 59 -3.57 -22.19 -17.87
N ARG A 60 -2.27 -22.46 -17.95
CA ARG A 60 -1.40 -21.93 -19.03
C ARG A 60 -1.83 -22.43 -20.40
N ALA A 61 -2.18 -23.72 -20.52
CA ALA A 61 -2.69 -24.28 -21.76
C ALA A 61 -4.02 -23.62 -22.17
N ARG A 62 -4.97 -23.51 -21.24
CA ARG A 62 -6.29 -22.91 -21.51
C ARG A 62 -6.22 -21.41 -21.82
N LEU A 63 -5.30 -20.68 -21.20
CA LEU A 63 -5.07 -19.26 -21.48
C LEU A 63 -4.56 -18.97 -22.91
N THR A 64 -4.13 -20.00 -23.67
CA THR A 64 -3.79 -19.85 -25.09
C THR A 64 -5.02 -19.61 -25.96
N GLU A 65 -6.21 -20.01 -25.50
CA GLU A 65 -7.47 -19.77 -26.20
C GLU A 65 -7.83 -18.26 -26.18
N PRO A 66 -8.21 -17.66 -27.32
CA PRO A 66 -8.64 -16.26 -27.36
C PRO A 66 -9.84 -16.02 -26.45
N GLY A 67 -9.76 -15.00 -25.60
CA GLY A 67 -10.83 -14.67 -24.64
C GLY A 67 -10.76 -15.45 -23.31
N ALA A 68 -9.85 -16.42 -23.18
CA ALA A 68 -9.59 -17.07 -21.91
C ALA A 68 -8.92 -16.10 -20.93
N VAL A 69 -9.47 -16.04 -19.70
CA VAL A 69 -8.95 -15.21 -18.62
C VAL A 69 -8.89 -15.98 -17.30
N VAL A 70 -8.01 -15.55 -16.41
CA VAL A 70 -8.00 -15.99 -15.01
C VAL A 70 -8.15 -14.77 -14.10
N VAL A 71 -8.87 -14.96 -13.00
CA VAL A 71 -9.22 -13.89 -12.04
C VAL A 71 -8.95 -14.38 -10.62
N ASP A 72 -8.91 -13.47 -9.65
CA ASP A 72 -8.78 -13.88 -8.25
C ASP A 72 -10.09 -14.45 -7.71
N ALA A 73 -10.02 -15.58 -7.00
CA ALA A 73 -11.19 -16.24 -6.41
C ALA A 73 -11.97 -15.32 -5.45
N ALA A 74 -11.30 -14.38 -4.80
CA ALA A 74 -11.94 -13.47 -3.86
C ALA A 74 -12.60 -12.25 -4.52
N GLU A 75 -12.50 -12.11 -5.85
CA GLU A 75 -13.15 -11.03 -6.60
C GLU A 75 -14.38 -11.53 -7.40
N LEU A 76 -14.75 -12.82 -7.26
CA LEU A 76 -15.87 -13.45 -7.99
C LEU A 76 -17.20 -12.72 -7.77
N ASP A 77 -17.56 -12.45 -6.51
CA ASP A 77 -18.78 -11.73 -6.14
C ASP A 77 -18.81 -10.32 -6.76
N ARG A 78 -17.66 -9.63 -6.74
CA ARG A 78 -17.52 -8.29 -7.31
C ARG A 78 -17.65 -8.32 -8.83
N LEU A 79 -17.14 -9.36 -9.48
CA LEU A 79 -17.24 -9.59 -10.93
C LEU A 79 -18.61 -10.16 -11.36
N GLY A 80 -19.47 -10.56 -10.42
CA GLY A 80 -20.79 -11.13 -10.71
C GLY A 80 -20.73 -12.51 -11.39
N ILE A 81 -19.72 -13.30 -11.04
CA ILE A 81 -19.50 -14.67 -11.54
C ILE A 81 -19.33 -15.64 -10.38
N HIS A 82 -19.53 -16.93 -10.64
CA HIS A 82 -19.48 -18.03 -9.67
C HIS A 82 -18.20 -18.85 -9.74
N GLY A 83 -17.48 -18.85 -10.87
CA GLY A 83 -16.17 -19.48 -10.96
C GLY A 83 -15.71 -19.84 -12.37
N VAL A 84 -14.95 -20.94 -12.46
CA VAL A 84 -14.42 -21.46 -13.73
C VAL A 84 -15.55 -21.92 -14.63
N GLY A 85 -15.51 -21.53 -15.90
CA GLY A 85 -16.52 -21.82 -16.91
C GLY A 85 -17.48 -20.66 -17.17
N ASP A 86 -17.55 -19.69 -16.27
CA ASP A 86 -18.39 -18.52 -16.47
C ASP A 86 -17.84 -17.59 -17.54
N THR A 87 -18.75 -16.85 -18.17
CA THR A 87 -18.44 -15.92 -19.25
C THR A 87 -18.87 -14.52 -18.88
N ALA A 88 -18.11 -13.53 -19.30
CA ALA A 88 -18.44 -12.12 -19.15
C ALA A 88 -18.01 -11.36 -20.41
N GLU A 89 -18.14 -10.04 -20.39
CA GLU A 89 -17.72 -9.19 -21.49
C GLU A 89 -16.80 -8.07 -21.00
N VAL A 90 -15.71 -7.85 -21.72
CA VAL A 90 -14.79 -6.73 -21.49
C VAL A 90 -14.68 -5.94 -22.79
N PHE A 91 -15.13 -4.68 -22.77
CA PHE A 91 -15.14 -3.79 -23.95
C PHE A 91 -15.71 -4.45 -25.22
N GLY A 92 -16.92 -5.02 -25.19
CA GLY A 92 -17.50 -5.67 -26.39
C GLY A 92 -17.01 -7.09 -26.65
N HIS A 93 -15.98 -7.56 -25.96
CA HIS A 93 -15.37 -8.87 -26.21
C HIS A 93 -15.77 -9.87 -25.13
N ARG A 94 -16.33 -11.00 -25.57
CA ARG A 94 -16.64 -12.10 -24.67
C ARG A 94 -15.35 -12.71 -24.12
N VAL A 95 -15.29 -12.86 -22.81
CA VAL A 95 -14.23 -13.54 -22.08
C VAL A 95 -14.82 -14.69 -21.27
N PHE A 96 -14.00 -15.70 -20.99
CA PHE A 96 -14.41 -16.85 -20.20
C PHE A 96 -13.33 -17.24 -19.18
N VAL A 97 -13.78 -17.55 -17.97
CA VAL A 97 -12.91 -17.81 -16.83
C VAL A 97 -12.39 -19.24 -16.91
N VAL A 98 -11.09 -19.41 -17.10
CA VAL A 98 -10.45 -20.73 -17.23
C VAL A 98 -9.75 -21.18 -15.95
N GLY A 99 -9.68 -20.33 -14.93
CA GLY A 99 -9.04 -20.66 -13.68
C GLY A 99 -9.09 -19.51 -12.67
N LEU A 100 -8.82 -19.85 -11.42
CA LEU A 100 -8.85 -18.91 -10.30
C LEU A 100 -7.47 -18.82 -9.65
N LEU A 101 -7.07 -17.59 -9.35
CA LEU A 101 -5.84 -17.26 -8.63
C LEU A 101 -6.17 -16.84 -7.19
N HIS A 102 -5.15 -16.75 -6.35
CA HIS A 102 -5.31 -16.31 -4.97
C HIS A 102 -4.29 -15.23 -4.60
N GLY A 103 -4.74 -14.17 -3.92
CA GLY A 103 -3.86 -13.14 -3.36
C GLY A 103 -3.59 -11.92 -4.27
N PHE A 104 -4.32 -11.80 -5.38
CA PHE A 104 -4.30 -10.72 -6.36
C PHE A 104 -5.50 -9.75 -6.20
N LYS A 105 -5.85 -9.40 -4.96
CA LYS A 105 -6.86 -8.37 -4.66
C LYS A 105 -6.35 -6.96 -5.01
N SER A 106 -7.26 -6.08 -5.43
CA SER A 106 -6.89 -4.71 -5.84
C SER A 106 -7.93 -3.67 -5.44
N VAL A 107 -7.44 -2.55 -4.89
CA VAL A 107 -8.26 -1.38 -4.53
C VAL A 107 -8.82 -0.69 -5.79
N GLY A 108 -8.11 -0.72 -6.91
CA GLY A 108 -8.51 -0.03 -8.15
C GLY A 108 -9.51 -0.80 -9.02
N GLY A 109 -9.75 -2.07 -8.74
CA GLY A 109 -10.55 -2.97 -9.59
C GLY A 109 -9.94 -4.37 -9.69
N PRO A 110 -10.72 -5.44 -9.89
CA PRO A 110 -10.22 -6.80 -9.98
C PRO A 110 -9.20 -6.95 -11.13
N TYR A 111 -8.14 -7.73 -10.90
CA TYR A 111 -7.21 -8.09 -11.97
C TYR A 111 -7.79 -9.21 -12.84
N VAL A 112 -7.68 -9.04 -14.15
CA VAL A 112 -8.05 -10.01 -15.17
C VAL A 112 -6.78 -10.35 -15.94
N PHE A 113 -6.22 -11.54 -15.70
CA PHE A 113 -4.98 -11.97 -16.33
C PHE A 113 -5.26 -12.82 -17.56
N CYS A 114 -4.51 -12.58 -18.63
CA CYS A 114 -4.69 -13.30 -19.88
C CYS A 114 -3.40 -13.34 -20.72
N SER A 115 -3.46 -14.03 -21.85
CA SER A 115 -2.37 -14.00 -22.83
C SER A 115 -2.22 -12.62 -23.46
N LEU A 116 -1.02 -12.30 -23.97
CA LEU A 116 -0.80 -11.09 -24.77
C LEU A 116 -1.77 -10.96 -25.95
N ARG A 117 -2.13 -12.10 -26.58
CA ARG A 117 -3.08 -12.13 -27.68
C ARG A 117 -4.47 -11.67 -27.23
N THR A 118 -4.96 -12.22 -26.12
CA THR A 118 -6.27 -11.84 -25.55
C THR A 118 -6.26 -10.38 -25.09
N ALA A 119 -5.20 -9.92 -24.42
CA ALA A 119 -5.09 -8.53 -23.98
C ALA A 119 -5.14 -7.52 -25.15
N ARG A 120 -4.43 -7.80 -26.26
CA ARG A 120 -4.50 -6.96 -27.47
C ARG A 120 -5.87 -6.96 -28.13
N MET A 121 -6.58 -8.09 -28.05
CA MET A 121 -7.93 -8.22 -28.57
C MET A 121 -8.92 -7.37 -27.78
N ILE A 122 -8.86 -7.40 -26.44
CA ILE A 122 -9.90 -6.80 -25.59
C ILE A 122 -9.64 -5.34 -25.21
N LEU A 123 -8.40 -4.86 -25.22
CA LEU A 123 -8.06 -3.49 -24.85
C LEU A 123 -8.06 -2.56 -26.07
N PRO A 124 -8.94 -1.54 -26.14
CA PRO A 124 -9.06 -0.66 -27.31
C PRO A 124 -7.76 0.03 -27.72
N LEU A 125 -6.94 0.43 -26.74
CA LEU A 125 -5.64 1.06 -26.97
C LEU A 125 -4.75 0.22 -27.89
N PHE A 126 -4.79 -1.10 -27.76
CA PHE A 126 -3.98 -2.03 -28.55
C PHE A 126 -4.70 -2.53 -29.80
N GLN A 127 -5.98 -2.18 -30.00
CA GLN A 127 -6.65 -2.38 -31.29
C GLN A 127 -6.24 -1.30 -32.28
N GLU A 128 -6.22 -0.04 -31.83
CA GLU A 128 -5.79 1.11 -32.64
C GLU A 128 -4.29 1.07 -32.93
N LYS A 129 -3.49 0.60 -31.96
CA LYS A 129 -2.03 0.48 -32.07
C LYS A 129 -1.56 -0.93 -31.68
N PRO A 130 -1.71 -1.93 -32.57
CA PRO A 130 -1.43 -3.34 -32.28
C PRO A 130 0.00 -3.65 -31.83
N HIS A 131 0.93 -2.80 -32.23
CA HIS A 131 2.33 -2.96 -31.87
C HIS A 131 2.68 -2.27 -30.56
N ASP A 132 1.88 -1.32 -30.08
CA ASP A 132 2.19 -0.56 -28.86
C ASP A 132 2.23 -1.45 -27.62
N THR A 133 3.03 -1.03 -26.65
CA THR A 133 3.30 -1.78 -25.42
C THR A 133 3.44 -0.79 -24.29
N MET A 134 2.75 -1.06 -23.17
CA MET A 134 2.82 -0.19 -22.01
C MET A 134 4.10 -0.42 -21.20
N TYR A 135 4.49 -1.68 -21.02
CA TYR A 135 5.70 -2.04 -20.27
C TYR A 135 6.51 -3.09 -21.01
N LEU A 136 7.82 -2.91 -21.01
CA LEU A 136 8.80 -3.91 -21.42
C LEU A 136 9.54 -4.40 -20.19
N LEU A 137 9.45 -5.70 -19.92
CA LEU A 137 10.20 -6.35 -18.84
C LEU A 137 11.55 -6.79 -19.40
N ALA A 138 12.62 -6.56 -18.66
CA ALA A 138 13.96 -7.01 -19.02
C ALA A 138 14.60 -7.72 -17.83
N ARG A 139 15.29 -8.84 -18.09
CA ARG A 139 16.13 -9.52 -17.10
C ARG A 139 17.58 -9.30 -17.43
N CYS A 140 18.35 -8.85 -16.43
CA CYS A 140 19.79 -8.75 -16.54
C CYS A 140 20.43 -10.12 -16.23
N ARG A 141 21.47 -10.48 -16.98
CA ARG A 141 22.30 -11.68 -16.71
C ARG A 141 22.91 -11.63 -15.31
N ASN A 142 23.34 -10.43 -14.89
CA ASN A 142 23.78 -10.14 -13.54
C ASN A 142 22.88 -9.06 -12.94
N PRO A 143 22.14 -9.33 -11.84
CA PRO A 143 21.31 -8.33 -11.17
C PRO A 143 22.07 -7.07 -10.74
N ALA A 144 23.38 -7.16 -10.47
CA ALA A 144 24.22 -6.03 -10.08
C ALA A 144 24.44 -5.01 -11.22
N ALA A 145 24.24 -5.41 -12.48
CA ALA A 145 24.39 -4.52 -13.64
C ALA A 145 23.13 -3.70 -13.93
N ALA A 146 21.99 -4.04 -13.31
CA ALA A 146 20.71 -3.36 -13.55
C ALA A 146 20.75 -1.84 -13.26
N PRO A 147 21.38 -1.35 -12.18
CA PRO A 147 21.43 0.09 -11.91
C PRO A 147 22.16 0.87 -13.02
N GLU A 148 23.32 0.39 -13.45
CA GLU A 148 24.11 1.04 -14.51
C GLU A 148 23.37 1.02 -15.85
N LEU A 149 22.74 -0.12 -16.20
CA LEU A 149 21.91 -0.24 -17.38
C LEU A 149 20.74 0.76 -17.36
N ILE A 150 20.09 0.94 -16.21
CA ILE A 150 18.97 1.88 -16.07
C ILE A 150 19.43 3.32 -16.25
N GLU A 151 20.58 3.70 -15.70
CA GLU A 151 21.15 5.05 -15.91
C GLU A 151 21.43 5.32 -17.39
N ARG A 152 21.97 4.32 -18.11
CA ARG A 152 22.18 4.40 -19.55
C ARG A 152 20.86 4.54 -20.32
N LEU A 153 19.86 3.73 -19.97
CA LEU A 153 18.54 3.75 -20.61
C LEU A 153 17.77 5.04 -20.34
N ARG A 154 18.02 5.74 -19.23
CA ARG A 154 17.41 7.04 -18.90
C ARG A 154 17.93 8.20 -19.74
N GLN A 155 19.04 8.02 -20.45
CA GLN A 155 19.53 9.04 -21.38
C GLN A 155 18.62 9.22 -22.59
N TYR A 156 17.76 8.24 -22.89
CA TYR A 156 16.73 8.37 -23.91
C TYR A 156 15.54 9.16 -23.35
N THR A 157 15.17 10.25 -24.03
CA THR A 157 14.06 11.14 -23.61
C THR A 157 12.70 10.45 -23.56
N ASP A 158 12.53 9.41 -24.37
CA ASP A 158 11.24 8.78 -24.60
C ASP A 158 11.11 7.45 -23.82
N LEU A 159 12.07 7.14 -22.95
CA LEU A 159 12.12 5.89 -22.19
C LEU A 159 12.33 6.13 -20.70
N SER A 160 11.47 5.53 -19.88
CA SER A 160 11.61 5.51 -18.44
C SER A 160 11.97 4.11 -17.97
N ALA A 161 13.21 3.92 -17.53
CA ALA A 161 13.71 2.66 -16.99
C ALA A 161 13.73 2.68 -15.45
N PHE A 162 13.28 1.57 -14.85
CA PHE A 162 13.22 1.40 -13.39
C PHE A 162 13.60 -0.03 -13.01
N THR A 163 14.23 -0.18 -11.84
CA THR A 163 14.33 -1.51 -11.21
C THR A 163 12.96 -1.90 -10.65
N ARG A 164 12.75 -3.19 -10.36
CA ARG A 164 11.53 -3.68 -9.69
C ARG A 164 11.26 -2.96 -8.36
N SER A 165 12.30 -2.75 -7.55
CA SER A 165 12.18 -2.10 -6.24
C SER A 165 11.88 -0.60 -6.39
N GLU A 166 12.52 0.07 -7.33
CA GLU A 166 12.27 1.48 -7.62
C GLU A 166 10.87 1.72 -8.17
N PHE A 167 10.43 0.90 -9.14
CA PHE A 167 9.08 1.00 -9.69
C PHE A 167 8.03 0.81 -8.59
N SER A 168 8.19 -0.22 -7.75
CA SER A 168 7.32 -0.45 -6.59
C SER A 168 7.26 0.75 -5.64
N ARG A 169 8.43 1.32 -5.29
CA ARG A 169 8.52 2.49 -4.42
C ARG A 169 7.85 3.72 -5.04
N ARG A 170 8.06 3.95 -6.34
CA ARG A 170 7.46 5.08 -7.07
C ARG A 170 5.94 4.95 -7.17
N THR A 171 5.44 3.74 -7.44
CA THR A 171 3.99 3.45 -7.42
C THR A 171 3.41 3.71 -6.04
N GLN A 172 4.04 3.22 -4.97
CA GLN A 172 3.58 3.49 -3.60
C GLN A 172 3.51 4.99 -3.30
N TRP A 173 4.57 5.75 -3.61
CA TRP A 173 4.58 7.20 -3.40
C TRP A 173 3.54 7.94 -4.24
N TYR A 174 3.31 7.51 -5.47
CA TYR A 174 2.26 8.05 -6.32
C TYR A 174 0.88 7.85 -5.67
N TRP A 175 0.58 6.63 -5.22
CA TRP A 175 -0.67 6.36 -4.51
C TRP A 175 -0.80 7.15 -3.20
N LEU A 176 0.30 7.38 -2.47
CA LEU A 176 0.28 8.15 -1.22
C LEU A 176 0.11 9.65 -1.41
N THR A 177 0.72 10.24 -2.45
CA THR A 177 0.85 11.71 -2.57
C THR A 177 0.01 12.33 -3.68
N GLN A 178 -0.30 11.56 -4.73
CA GLN A 178 -0.99 12.06 -5.91
C GLN A 178 -2.46 11.62 -5.96
N THR A 179 -2.86 10.64 -5.16
CA THR A 179 -4.26 10.23 -5.09
C THR A 179 -4.97 10.88 -3.92
N ASN A 180 -6.24 11.24 -4.13
CA ASN A 180 -7.09 11.77 -3.07
C ASN A 180 -7.23 10.80 -1.89
N ALA A 181 -7.13 9.48 -2.14
CA ALA A 181 -7.15 8.46 -1.10
C ALA A 181 -5.95 8.59 -0.15
N GLY A 182 -4.74 8.72 -0.70
CA GLY A 182 -3.51 8.88 0.09
C GLY A 182 -3.52 10.15 0.94
N ILE A 183 -3.87 11.29 0.34
CA ILE A 183 -3.97 12.58 1.04
C ILE A 183 -5.04 12.50 2.15
N GLY A 184 -6.22 11.93 1.86
CA GLY A 184 -7.30 11.78 2.82
C GLY A 184 -6.91 10.92 4.04
N MET A 185 -6.23 9.80 3.80
CA MET A 185 -5.68 8.96 4.89
C MET A 185 -4.63 9.72 5.71
N GLY A 186 -3.73 10.46 5.05
CA GLY A 186 -2.71 11.28 5.71
C GLY A 186 -3.30 12.36 6.60
N CYS A 187 -4.30 13.12 6.11
CA CYS A 187 -5.01 14.13 6.89
C CYS A 187 -5.74 13.53 8.09
N THR A 188 -6.40 12.38 7.90
CA THR A 188 -7.12 11.68 8.98
C THR A 188 -6.14 11.20 10.06
N ALA A 189 -5.00 10.63 9.67
CA ALA A 189 -3.96 10.21 10.60
C ALA A 189 -3.36 11.40 11.37
N ALA A 190 -3.09 12.52 10.70
CA ALA A 190 -2.60 13.74 11.34
C ALA A 190 -3.61 14.30 12.35
N LEU A 191 -4.90 14.33 11.99
CA LEU A 191 -5.96 14.78 12.88
C LEU A 191 -6.11 13.85 14.09
N ALA A 192 -6.08 12.53 13.88
CA ALA A 192 -6.11 11.55 14.96
C ALA A 192 -4.92 11.73 15.93
N LEU A 193 -3.72 12.01 15.42
CA LEU A 193 -2.55 12.29 16.24
C LEU A 193 -2.68 13.60 17.03
N LEU A 194 -3.19 14.67 16.40
CA LEU A 194 -3.43 15.94 17.09
C LEU A 194 -4.48 15.80 18.19
N VAL A 195 -5.59 15.14 17.91
CA VAL A 195 -6.63 14.86 18.92
C VAL A 195 -6.06 13.99 20.03
N GLY A 196 -5.31 12.95 19.70
CA GLY A 196 -4.62 12.09 20.67
C GLY A 196 -3.67 12.87 21.57
N LEU A 197 -2.86 13.78 21.01
CA LEU A 197 -1.97 14.67 21.75
C LEU A 197 -2.75 15.57 22.71
N VAL A 198 -3.82 16.23 22.23
CA VAL A 198 -4.61 17.16 23.05
C VAL A 198 -5.30 16.44 24.20
N VAL A 199 -5.98 15.32 23.93
CA VAL A 199 -6.74 14.56 24.96
C VAL A 199 -5.80 14.00 26.02
N THR A 200 -4.65 13.44 25.61
CA THR A 200 -3.68 12.89 26.57
C THR A 200 -3.01 13.98 27.39
N SER A 201 -2.67 15.13 26.78
CA SER A 201 -2.14 16.31 27.48
C SER A 201 -3.12 16.86 28.51
N GLN A 202 -4.40 17.00 28.15
CA GLN A 202 -5.46 17.45 29.06
C GLN A 202 -5.66 16.48 30.23
N THR A 203 -5.69 15.18 29.95
CA THR A 203 -5.85 14.14 30.98
C THR A 203 -4.69 14.17 31.98
N LEU A 204 -3.46 14.27 31.49
CA LEU A 204 -2.30 14.32 32.35
C LEU A 204 -2.18 15.64 33.12
N TYR A 205 -2.56 16.75 32.51
CA TYR A 205 -2.69 18.03 33.19
C TYR A 205 -3.67 17.92 34.36
N ALA A 206 -4.86 17.34 34.14
CA ALA A 206 -5.85 17.14 35.20
C ALA A 206 -5.31 16.23 36.32
N ALA A 207 -4.66 15.12 35.98
CA ALA A 207 -4.06 14.21 36.97
C ALA A 207 -2.94 14.90 37.79
N THR A 208 -2.11 15.69 37.14
CA THR A 208 -1.02 16.43 37.80
C THR A 208 -1.57 17.57 38.66
N ALA A 209 -2.60 18.26 38.18
CA ALA A 209 -3.30 19.31 38.90
C ALA A 209 -3.95 18.79 40.19
N ALA A 210 -4.57 17.60 40.14
CA ALA A 210 -5.15 16.94 41.31
C ALA A 210 -4.09 16.62 42.39
N SER A 211 -2.87 16.30 41.97
CA SER A 211 -1.76 15.94 42.86
C SER A 211 -0.90 17.14 43.29
N MET A 212 -1.30 18.39 42.98
CA MET A 212 -0.49 19.58 43.25
C MET A 212 -0.16 19.79 44.74
N ARG A 213 -1.07 19.45 45.67
CA ARG A 213 -0.78 19.56 47.11
C ARG A 213 0.37 18.65 47.52
N GLU A 214 0.41 17.44 47.00
CA GLU A 214 1.48 16.47 47.28
C GLU A 214 2.81 16.98 46.72
N TYR A 215 2.80 17.51 45.49
CA TYR A 215 3.98 18.15 44.90
C TYR A 215 4.47 19.38 45.70
N ALA A 216 3.56 20.18 46.26
CA ALA A 216 3.91 21.31 47.11
C ALA A 216 4.62 20.87 48.40
N VAL A 217 4.14 19.79 49.04
CA VAL A 217 4.80 19.19 50.22
C VAL A 217 6.18 18.63 49.86
N LEU A 218 6.30 17.90 48.76
CA LEU A 218 7.58 17.37 48.28
C LEU A 218 8.58 18.49 47.98
N ARG A 219 8.12 19.60 47.42
CA ARG A 219 8.95 20.78 47.17
C ARG A 219 9.37 21.47 48.47
N ALA A 220 8.51 21.51 49.49
CA ALA A 220 8.86 22.02 50.82
C ALA A 220 9.95 21.16 51.50
N LEU A 221 10.01 19.87 51.19
CA LEU A 221 11.07 18.94 51.61
C LEU A 221 12.37 19.07 50.78
N GLY A 222 12.43 20.02 49.84
CA GLY A 222 13.65 20.31 49.05
C GLY A 222 13.79 19.51 47.75
N ILE A 223 12.75 18.80 47.30
CA ILE A 223 12.81 18.04 46.04
C ILE A 223 12.82 19.00 44.84
N SER A 224 13.78 18.79 43.95
CA SER A 224 13.96 19.63 42.77
C SER A 224 12.84 19.48 41.74
N ARG A 225 12.49 20.59 41.07
CA ARG A 225 11.46 20.64 40.02
C ARG A 225 11.67 19.64 38.88
N TRP A 226 12.92 19.27 38.59
CA TRP A 226 13.25 18.28 37.58
C TRP A 226 12.77 16.87 37.96
N ARG A 227 12.87 16.48 39.24
CA ARG A 227 12.39 15.17 39.73
C ARG A 227 10.88 15.03 39.61
N MET A 228 10.13 16.11 39.78
CA MET A 228 8.68 16.13 39.52
C MET A 228 8.38 15.98 38.02
N GLY A 229 9.16 16.63 37.16
CA GLY A 229 9.07 16.45 35.71
C GLY A 229 9.36 15.00 35.26
N THR A 230 10.33 14.33 35.88
CA THR A 230 10.63 12.92 35.56
C THR A 230 9.50 11.98 35.97
N MET A 231 8.76 12.26 37.04
CA MET A 231 7.59 11.46 37.43
C MET A 231 6.47 11.55 36.39
N VAL A 232 6.17 12.76 35.91
CA VAL A 232 5.14 12.98 34.87
C VAL A 232 5.55 12.36 33.53
N LEU A 233 6.84 12.42 33.18
CA LEU A 233 7.36 11.71 32.01
C LEU A 233 7.24 10.19 32.17
N ALA A 234 7.50 9.64 33.36
CA ALA A 234 7.31 8.22 33.63
C ALA A 234 5.82 7.81 33.52
N GLN A 235 4.89 8.62 34.03
CA GLN A 235 3.45 8.39 33.85
C GLN A 235 3.08 8.39 32.36
N SER A 236 3.60 9.36 31.60
CA SER A 236 3.36 9.47 30.16
C SER A 236 3.91 8.25 29.40
N PHE A 237 5.08 7.76 29.79
CA PHE A 237 5.67 6.54 29.23
C PHE A 237 4.77 5.32 29.47
N TRP A 238 4.28 5.13 30.69
CA TRP A 238 3.37 4.03 31.00
C TRP A 238 2.04 4.14 30.26
N VAL A 239 1.47 5.35 30.15
CA VAL A 239 0.26 5.60 29.34
C VAL A 239 0.51 5.23 27.88
N GLY A 240 1.64 5.64 27.31
CA GLY A 240 2.03 5.27 25.94
C GLY A 240 2.19 3.75 25.77
N LEU A 241 2.83 3.09 26.72
CA LEU A 241 3.05 1.64 26.69
C LEU A 241 1.73 0.87 26.75
N PHE A 242 0.82 1.21 27.67
CA PHE A 242 -0.50 0.59 27.75
C PHE A 242 -1.35 0.90 26.51
N GLY A 243 -1.26 2.13 26.00
CA GLY A 243 -1.92 2.51 24.75
C GLY A 243 -1.48 1.62 23.58
N ILE A 244 -0.17 1.38 23.44
CA ILE A 244 0.38 0.48 22.42
C ILE A 244 -0.08 -0.97 22.66
N ALA A 245 -0.05 -1.43 23.91
CA ALA A 245 -0.47 -2.79 24.26
C ALA A 245 -1.94 -3.06 23.90
N VAL A 246 -2.82 -2.07 24.06
CA VAL A 246 -4.24 -2.15 23.67
C VAL A 246 -4.43 -1.94 22.16
N ALA A 247 -3.67 -1.05 21.54
CA ALA A 247 -3.78 -0.78 20.11
C ALA A 247 -3.38 -1.98 19.25
N MET A 248 -2.38 -2.76 19.68
CA MET A 248 -1.89 -3.93 18.94
C MET A 248 -2.98 -4.95 18.57
N PRO A 249 -3.74 -5.55 19.51
CA PRO A 249 -4.78 -6.50 19.16
C PRO A 249 -5.88 -5.87 18.28
N VAL A 250 -6.20 -4.59 18.49
CA VAL A 250 -7.18 -3.87 17.66
C VAL A 250 -6.69 -3.75 16.21
N ILE A 251 -5.43 -3.39 16.00
CA ILE A 251 -4.83 -3.29 14.66
C ILE A 251 -4.86 -4.66 13.95
N PHE A 252 -4.52 -5.74 14.65
CA PHE A 252 -4.57 -7.09 14.07
C PHE A 252 -6.00 -7.53 13.77
N ALA A 253 -6.96 -7.24 14.66
CA ALA A 253 -8.37 -7.54 14.44
C ALA A 253 -8.93 -6.79 13.22
N LEU A 254 -8.67 -5.49 13.11
CA LEU A 254 -9.06 -4.68 11.95
C LEU A 254 -8.36 -5.17 10.67
N GLY A 255 -7.08 -5.50 10.74
CA GLY A 255 -6.33 -6.04 9.61
C GLY A 255 -6.91 -7.37 9.12
N SER A 256 -7.31 -8.27 10.03
CA SER A 256 -7.96 -9.53 9.67
C SER A 256 -9.34 -9.30 9.05
N ALA A 257 -10.16 -8.42 9.65
CA ALA A 257 -11.48 -8.07 9.11
C ALA A 257 -11.38 -7.43 7.72
N ALA A 258 -10.41 -6.55 7.50
CA ALA A 258 -10.17 -5.94 6.20
C ALA A 258 -9.74 -6.97 5.14
N ASN A 259 -8.86 -7.91 5.50
CA ASN A 259 -8.46 -9.01 4.61
C ASN A 259 -9.65 -9.89 4.21
N PHE A 260 -10.54 -10.17 5.17
CA PHE A 260 -11.80 -10.89 4.90
C PHE A 260 -12.71 -10.09 3.94
N ALA A 261 -12.84 -8.78 4.15
CA ALA A 261 -13.64 -7.87 3.33
C ALA A 261 -13.03 -7.53 1.95
N GLY A 262 -11.95 -8.19 1.51
CA GLY A 262 -11.37 -7.95 0.18
C GLY A 262 -10.23 -6.93 0.13
N ALA A 263 -9.86 -6.29 1.24
CA ALA A 263 -8.74 -5.36 1.28
C ALA A 263 -7.50 -6.05 1.87
N ARG A 264 -6.51 -6.35 1.02
CA ARG A 264 -5.25 -6.96 1.51
C ARG A 264 -4.41 -5.91 2.25
N VAL A 265 -4.54 -5.87 3.57
CA VAL A 265 -3.78 -4.93 4.42
C VAL A 265 -2.42 -5.54 4.74
N LEU A 266 -1.38 -5.02 4.08
CA LEU A 266 0.01 -5.34 4.38
C LEU A 266 0.45 -4.47 5.57
N LEU A 267 0.83 -5.11 6.67
CA LEU A 267 1.36 -4.45 7.86
C LEU A 267 2.86 -4.79 8.02
N PRO A 268 3.75 -4.13 7.25
CA PRO A 268 5.17 -4.43 7.33
C PRO A 268 5.75 -3.98 8.69
N LEU A 269 6.78 -4.69 9.15
CA LEU A 269 7.38 -4.45 10.47
C LEU A 269 7.85 -3.00 10.68
N TRP A 270 8.35 -2.34 9.64
CA TRP A 270 8.80 -0.95 9.72
C TRP A 270 7.63 0.02 10.00
N LEU A 271 6.43 -0.26 9.46
CA LEU A 271 5.24 0.57 9.68
C LEU A 271 4.73 0.40 11.11
N PHE A 272 4.72 -0.83 11.62
CA PHE A 272 4.45 -1.12 13.02
C PHE A 272 5.43 -0.43 13.97
N ALA A 273 6.73 -0.59 13.71
CA ALA A 273 7.78 0.03 14.51
C ALA A 273 7.66 1.56 14.49
N GLY A 274 7.46 2.15 13.31
CA GLY A 274 7.27 3.59 13.14
C GLY A 274 6.03 4.11 13.87
N GLY A 275 4.90 3.39 13.78
CA GLY A 275 3.67 3.73 14.50
C GLY A 275 3.85 3.73 16.02
N ASN A 276 4.48 2.68 16.57
CA ASN A 276 4.74 2.59 18.01
C ASN A 276 5.67 3.71 18.51
N VAL A 277 6.72 4.01 17.75
CA VAL A 277 7.64 5.11 18.07
C VAL A 277 6.88 6.44 18.05
N LEU A 278 6.05 6.67 17.04
CA LEU A 278 5.24 7.88 16.92
C LEU A 278 4.25 8.03 18.09
N THR A 279 3.56 6.95 18.49
CA THR A 279 2.67 6.94 19.65
C THR A 279 3.43 7.23 20.95
N MET A 280 4.61 6.65 21.13
CA MET A 280 5.44 6.91 22.31
C MET A 280 5.93 8.36 22.36
N VAL A 281 6.39 8.90 21.23
CA VAL A 281 6.79 10.31 21.10
C VAL A 281 5.61 11.23 21.41
N MET A 282 4.41 10.92 20.89
CA MET A 282 3.19 11.67 21.17
C MET A 282 2.85 11.65 22.67
N ALA A 283 2.89 10.48 23.33
CA ALA A 283 2.60 10.37 24.75
C ALA A 283 3.58 11.19 25.61
N LEU A 284 4.88 11.12 25.30
CA LEU A 284 5.90 11.91 25.99
C LEU A 284 5.76 13.42 25.72
N ALA A 285 5.42 13.80 24.48
CA ALA A 285 5.17 15.19 24.10
C ALA A 285 3.95 15.76 24.84
N SER A 286 2.87 15.00 24.97
CA SER A 286 1.72 15.34 25.82
C SER A 286 2.13 15.52 27.28
N GLY A 287 3.01 14.65 27.78
CA GLY A 287 3.63 14.76 29.09
C GLY A 287 4.29 16.11 29.35
N LEU A 288 5.15 16.48 28.42
CA LEU A 288 5.87 17.74 28.47
C LEU A 288 4.94 18.95 28.31
N ALA A 289 3.93 18.85 27.46
CA ALA A 289 2.92 19.90 27.26
C ALA A 289 2.11 20.17 28.53
N ALA A 290 1.68 19.11 29.23
CA ALA A 290 0.99 19.23 30.52
C ALA A 290 1.85 19.94 31.58
N LEU A 291 3.14 19.57 31.70
CA LEU A 291 4.10 20.23 32.59
C LEU A 291 4.28 21.72 32.26
N ARG A 292 4.33 22.08 30.97
CA ARG A 292 4.48 23.46 30.54
C ARG A 292 3.25 24.29 30.87
N SER A 293 2.06 23.71 30.72
CA SER A 293 0.79 24.34 31.11
C SER A 293 0.74 24.65 32.61
N LEU A 294 1.14 23.71 33.48
CA LEU A 294 1.18 23.93 34.93
C LEU A 294 2.09 25.09 35.35
N ARG A 295 3.26 25.24 34.71
CA ARG A 295 4.20 26.34 34.99
C ARG A 295 3.63 27.71 34.64
N LEU A 296 2.74 27.78 33.65
CA LEU A 296 2.09 29.03 33.24
C LEU A 296 0.93 29.41 34.17
N VAL A 297 0.34 28.44 34.87
CA VAL A 297 -0.78 28.66 35.79
C VAL A 297 -0.32 28.99 37.21
N GLU A 298 0.81 28.42 37.69
CA GLU A 298 1.43 28.78 38.99
C GLU A 298 1.54 30.31 39.23
N PRO A 299 2.01 31.16 38.30
CA PRO A 299 2.14 32.61 38.53
C PRO A 299 0.79 33.36 38.61
N ILE A 300 -0.29 32.85 38.01
CA ILE A 300 -1.61 33.50 38.03
C ILE A 300 -2.35 33.23 39.35
N MET A 301 -2.16 32.04 39.92
CA MET A 301 -2.74 31.67 41.22
C MET A 301 -2.06 32.34 42.41
N LEU A 302 -0.84 32.87 42.25
CA LEU A 302 -0.12 33.66 43.26
C LEU A 302 -0.54 35.14 43.30
N LEU A 303 -1.42 35.58 42.39
CA LEU A 303 -1.95 36.95 42.31
C LEU A 303 -3.39 37.08 42.86
N ARG A 304 -3.92 36.05 43.53
CA ARG A 304 -5.23 36.06 44.21
C ARG A 304 -5.12 35.51 45.63
#